data_AF-A0A945YCB4-F1
#
_entry.id   AF-A0A945YCB4-F1
#
_cell.length_a   1.000
_cell.length_b   1.000
_cell.length_c   1.000
_cell.angle_alpha   90.00
_cell.angle_beta   90.00
_cell.angle_gamma   90.00
#
_symmetry.space_group_name_H-M   'P 1'
#
loop_
_entity.id
_entity.type
_entity.pdbx_description
1 polymer ?
#
loop_
_entity_poly.entity_id
_entity_poly.type
_entity_poly.pdbx_seq_one_letter_code
_entity_poly.pdbx_strand_id
1 'polypeptide(L)'
;LRGRVGRGGQQAHCLLLYAEPLGETARARIAIMRETEDGFRIAEEDLRLRGTGELLGTRQSGFPTFRLADPMAHQDLMEVARDDAKLILETDSELEGPRGPALRALLYLFERDAAVKLLRSG
;
A
#
# COMPACT_ATOMS: atom_id res chain seq x y z
N LEU A 1 3.99 9.39 16.76
CA LEU A 1 4.12 10.13 18.05
C LEU A 1 5.43 10.91 18.13
N ARG A 2 6.60 10.33 17.80
CA ARG A 2 7.90 11.05 17.71
C ARG A 2 7.88 12.29 16.80
N GLY A 3 7.28 12.24 15.61
CA GLY A 3 7.20 13.39 14.68
C GLY A 3 6.33 14.58 15.12
N ARG A 4 5.80 14.56 16.36
CA ARG A 4 5.02 15.65 16.96
C ARG A 4 5.84 16.52 17.92
N VAL A 5 7.10 16.16 18.23
CA VAL A 5 8.02 16.96 19.05
C VAL A 5 9.12 17.61 18.20
N GLY A 6 9.78 18.66 18.69
CA GLY A 6 10.97 19.25 18.05
C GLY A 6 10.73 20.20 16.87
N ARG A 7 9.49 20.65 16.62
CA ARG A 7 9.16 21.54 15.48
C ARG A 7 9.59 23.01 15.65
N GLY A 8 9.95 23.42 16.87
CA GLY A 8 10.25 24.82 17.21
C GLY A 8 11.73 25.18 17.27
N GLY A 9 12.62 24.34 16.73
CA GLY A 9 14.07 24.59 16.73
C GLY A 9 14.76 24.44 18.10
N GLN A 10 14.00 24.25 19.17
CA GLN A 10 14.53 23.91 20.49
C GLN A 10 14.77 22.40 20.62
N GLN A 11 15.76 22.03 21.45
CA GLN A 11 16.03 20.63 21.76
C GLN A 11 14.79 19.98 22.37
N ALA A 12 14.40 18.83 21.84
CA ALA A 12 13.28 18.04 22.33
C ALA A 12 13.71 16.60 22.54
N HIS A 13 13.11 15.94 23.52
CA HIS A 13 13.39 14.55 23.84
C HIS A 13 12.15 13.68 23.59
N CYS A 14 12.35 12.50 23.01
CA CYS A 14 11.33 11.47 22.89
C CYS A 14 11.74 10.29 23.77
N LEU A 15 11.03 10.11 24.88
CA LEU A 15 11.24 8.98 25.79
C LEU A 15 10.32 7.83 25.38
N LEU A 16 10.91 6.67 25.08
CA LEU A 16 10.18 5.45 24.76
C LEU A 16 10.12 4.56 26.00
N LEU A 17 8.95 4.50 26.64
CA LEU A 17 8.71 3.65 27.81
C LEU A 17 7.97 2.40 27.36
N TYR A 18 8.43 1.24 27.82
CA TYR A 18 7.80 -0.06 27.55
C TYR A 18 7.94 -0.97 28.78
N ALA A 19 7.05 -1.96 28.87
CA ALA A 19 7.07 -3.00 29.89
C ALA A 19 7.36 -4.36 29.25
N GLU A 20 8.06 -5.22 29.98
CA GLU A 20 8.34 -6.59 29.55
C GLU A 20 7.23 -7.56 30.01
N PRO A 21 7.01 -8.66 29.28
CA PRO A 21 7.72 -9.09 28.08
C PRO A 21 7.20 -8.43 26.80
N LEU A 22 8.12 -8.02 25.92
CA LEU A 22 7.78 -7.54 24.59
C LEU A 22 7.68 -8.72 23.61
N GLY A 23 6.59 -8.74 22.83
CA GLY A 23 6.52 -9.56 21.63
C GLY A 23 7.52 -9.13 20.57
N GLU A 24 7.86 -10.02 19.64
CA GLU A 24 8.88 -9.81 18.62
C GLU A 24 8.61 -8.57 17.75
N THR A 25 7.36 -8.38 17.30
CA THR A 25 6.95 -7.18 16.55
C THR A 25 7.12 -5.90 17.36
N ALA A 26 6.80 -5.91 18.65
CA ALA A 26 6.93 -4.74 19.51
C ALA A 26 8.42 -4.38 19.72
N ARG A 27 9.27 -5.40 19.89
CA ARG A 27 10.73 -5.23 19.98
C ARG A 27 11.30 -4.62 18.69
N ALA A 28 10.91 -5.14 17.53
CA ALA A 28 11.34 -4.63 16.23
C ALA A 28 10.89 -3.17 15.99
N ARG A 29 9.64 -2.83 16.35
CA ARG A 29 9.14 -1.45 16.26
C ARG A 29 9.90 -0.46 17.15
N ILE A 30 10.25 -0.86 18.37
CA ILE A 30 11.04 -0.01 19.27
C ILE A 30 12.47 0.14 18.75
N ALA A 31 13.07 -0.93 18.21
CA ALA A 31 14.40 -0.89 17.63
C ALA A 31 14.50 0.10 16.46
N ILE A 32 13.59 0.03 15.48
CA ILE A 32 13.63 0.95 14.33
C ILE A 32 13.43 2.42 14.73
N MET A 33 12.60 2.69 15.76
CA MET A 33 12.44 4.06 16.29
C MET A 33 13.69 4.61 16.99
N ARG A 34 14.60 3.73 17.43
CA ARG A 34 15.89 4.11 18.05
C ARG A 34 17.00 4.22 17.01
N GLU A 35 16.97 3.40 15.98
CA GLU A 35 18.05 3.29 14.99
C GLU A 35 18.07 4.42 13.96
N THR A 36 16.90 5.01 13.64
CA THR A 36 16.83 6.05 12.62
C THR A 36 15.88 7.18 13.00
N GLU A 37 16.23 8.37 12.55
CA GLU A 37 15.40 9.55 12.67
C GLU A 37 14.48 9.78 11.47
N ASP A 38 14.76 9.09 10.35
CA ASP A 38 14.07 9.23 9.08
C ASP A 38 12.64 8.66 9.13
N GLY A 39 11.66 9.55 8.97
CA GLY A 39 10.24 9.21 9.02
C GLY A 39 9.79 8.27 7.89
N PHE A 40 10.44 8.29 6.73
CA PHE A 40 10.10 7.41 5.62
C PHE A 40 10.56 5.98 5.90
N ARG A 41 11.81 5.79 6.34
CA ARG A 41 12.34 4.47 6.72
C ARG A 41 11.56 3.84 7.87
N ILE A 42 11.16 4.65 8.86
CA ILE A 42 10.31 4.16 9.96
C ILE A 42 8.94 3.69 9.43
N ALA A 43 8.34 4.43 8.50
CA ALA A 43 7.05 4.08 7.92
C ALA A 43 7.12 2.81 7.06
N GLU A 44 8.19 2.66 6.28
CA GLU A 44 8.43 1.47 5.45
C GLU A 44 8.61 0.22 6.32
N GLU A 45 9.42 0.30 7.38
CA GLU A 45 9.59 -0.82 8.30
C GLU A 45 8.35 -1.12 9.12
N ASP A 46 7.59 -0.12 9.55
CA ASP A 46 6.30 -0.38 10.21
C ASP A 46 5.33 -1.08 9.26
N LEU A 47 5.31 -0.72 7.98
CA LEU A 47 4.52 -1.40 6.95
C LEU A 47 4.98 -2.85 6.76
N ARG A 48 6.29 -3.10 6.68
CA ARG A 48 6.85 -4.45 6.57
C ARG A 48 6.49 -5.31 7.78
N LEU A 49 6.63 -4.78 8.98
CA LEU A 49 6.27 -5.46 10.24
C LEU A 49 4.75 -5.71 10.37
N ARG A 50 3.91 -4.89 9.73
CA ARG A 50 2.46 -5.13 9.62
C ARG A 50 2.14 -6.29 8.69
N GLY A 51 2.87 -6.45 7.58
CA GLY A 51 2.68 -7.55 6.62
C GLY A 51 2.74 -8.94 7.26
N THR A 52 3.58 -9.12 8.28
CA THR A 52 3.64 -10.37 9.08
C THR A 52 2.49 -10.55 10.07
N GLY A 53 1.77 -9.49 10.45
CA GLY A 53 0.70 -9.50 11.47
C GLY A 53 -0.72 -9.40 10.92
N GLU A 54 -0.92 -8.83 9.73
CA GLU A 54 -2.24 -8.71 9.09
C GLU A 54 -2.75 -10.01 8.45
N LEU A 55 -1.91 -11.03 8.30
CA LEU A 55 -2.34 -12.39 7.88
C LEU A 55 -3.45 -12.96 8.78
N LEU A 56 -3.58 -12.47 10.03
CA LEU A 56 -4.57 -12.93 11.01
C LEU A 56 -5.41 -11.82 11.67
N GLY A 57 -5.24 -10.54 11.33
CA GLY A 57 -5.86 -9.43 12.08
C GLY A 57 -6.19 -8.18 11.26
N THR A 58 -7.50 -7.89 11.17
CA THR A 58 -8.17 -6.63 10.75
C THR A 58 -7.41 -5.68 9.82
N ARG A 59 -7.74 -5.79 8.51
CA ARG A 59 -7.38 -4.88 7.42
C ARG A 59 -7.49 -3.39 7.81
N GLN A 60 -6.44 -2.62 7.56
CA GLN A 60 -6.49 -1.16 7.61
C GLN A 60 -7.48 -0.61 6.57
N SER A 61 -8.46 0.19 7.01
CA SER A 61 -9.42 0.87 6.14
C SER A 61 -8.70 1.86 5.22
N GLY A 62 -8.61 1.53 3.93
CA GLY A 62 -7.99 2.38 2.91
C GLY A 62 -7.14 1.65 1.88
N PHE A 63 -6.70 0.41 2.17
CA PHE A 63 -6.02 -0.39 1.15
C PHE A 63 -7.04 -0.98 0.16
N PRO A 64 -6.80 -0.87 -1.16
CA PRO A 64 -7.60 -1.57 -2.15
C PRO A 64 -7.52 -3.07 -1.88
N THR A 65 -8.66 -3.73 -1.67
CA THR A 65 -8.69 -5.19 -1.55
C THR A 65 -8.48 -5.78 -2.93
N PHE A 66 -7.30 -6.32 -3.17
CA PHE A 66 -7.01 -7.12 -4.36
C PHE A 66 -7.51 -8.55 -4.14
N ARG A 67 -8.31 -9.08 -5.07
CA ARG A 67 -8.83 -10.46 -4.95
C ARG A 67 -7.78 -11.52 -5.33
N LEU A 68 -6.81 -11.15 -6.17
CA LEU A 68 -5.82 -12.08 -6.76
C LEU A 68 -4.37 -11.73 -6.47
N ALA A 69 -4.09 -10.55 -5.92
CA ALA A 69 -2.73 -10.06 -5.74
C ALA A 69 -2.49 -9.64 -4.28
N ASP A 70 -1.34 -10.02 -3.74
CA ASP A 70 -0.76 -9.38 -2.57
C ASP A 70 0.15 -8.23 -3.03
N PRO A 71 -0.18 -6.95 -2.75
CA PRO A 71 0.64 -5.81 -3.14
C PRO A 71 2.03 -5.78 -2.51
N MET A 72 2.21 -6.43 -1.35
CA MET A 72 3.51 -6.51 -0.69
C MET A 72 4.38 -7.58 -1.33
N ALA A 73 3.81 -8.73 -1.70
CA ALA A 73 4.55 -9.82 -2.33
C ALA A 73 4.79 -9.59 -3.83
N HIS A 74 3.95 -8.80 -4.50
CA HIS A 74 3.94 -8.65 -5.96
C HIS A 74 4.25 -7.23 -6.45
N GLN A 75 5.11 -6.49 -5.73
CA GLN A 75 5.41 -5.08 -6.03
C GLN A 75 5.79 -4.85 -7.51
N ASP A 76 6.70 -5.66 -8.05
CA ASP A 76 7.15 -5.55 -9.45
C ASP A 76 6.00 -5.77 -10.45
N LEU A 77 5.10 -6.71 -10.16
CA LEU A 77 3.93 -6.97 -11.00
C LEU A 77 2.88 -5.86 -10.90
N MET A 78 2.77 -5.18 -9.75
CA MET A 78 1.87 -4.05 -9.60
C MET A 78 2.30 -2.87 -10.47
N GLU A 79 3.61 -2.65 -10.62
CA GLU A 79 4.14 -1.62 -11.51
C GLU A 79 3.83 -1.95 -12.98
N VAL A 80 4.12 -3.17 -13.42
CA VAL A 80 3.81 -3.63 -14.79
C VAL A 80 2.32 -3.55 -15.08
N ALA A 81 1.46 -3.98 -14.14
CA ALA A 81 0.01 -3.92 -14.32
C ALA A 81 -0.52 -2.48 -14.43
N ARG A 82 0.07 -1.54 -13.66
CA ARG A 82 -0.29 -0.12 -13.73
C ARG A 82 0.08 0.47 -15.09
N ASP A 83 1.25 0.14 -15.60
CA ASP A 83 1.74 0.71 -16.85
C ASP A 83 0.99 0.10 -18.06
N ASP A 84 0.66 -1.19 -18.01
CA ASP A 84 -0.22 -1.83 -19.00
C ASP A 84 -1.62 -1.20 -19.01
N ALA A 85 -2.19 -0.93 -17.83
CA ALA A 85 -3.48 -0.25 -17.73
C ALA A 85 -3.42 1.16 -18.35
N LYS A 86 -2.36 1.94 -18.10
CA LYS A 86 -2.18 3.26 -18.74
C LYS A 86 -2.07 3.15 -20.25
N LEU A 87 -1.27 2.21 -20.74
CA LEU A 87 -1.12 2.00 -22.19
C LEU A 87 -2.46 1.68 -22.85
N ILE A 88 -3.28 0.83 -22.23
CA ILE A 88 -4.63 0.51 -22.73
C ILE A 88 -5.49 1.77 -22.76
N LEU A 89 -5.44 2.62 -21.73
CA LEU A 89 -6.20 3.88 -21.71
C LEU A 89 -5.78 4.85 -22.82
N GLU A 90 -4.49 4.87 -23.17
CA GLU A 90 -3.97 5.77 -24.22
C GLU A 90 -4.21 5.23 -25.63
N THR A 91 -4.20 3.90 -25.80
CA THR A 91 -4.21 3.26 -27.14
C THR A 91 -5.53 2.59 -27.51
N ASP A 92 -6.34 2.21 -26.53
CA ASP A 92 -7.58 1.44 -26.70
C ASP A 92 -8.57 1.71 -25.54
N SER A 93 -8.88 2.99 -25.30
CA SER A 93 -9.77 3.42 -24.21
C SER A 93 -11.17 2.80 -24.29
N GLU A 94 -11.66 2.53 -25.51
CA GLU A 94 -12.94 1.88 -25.78
C GLU A 94 -12.90 0.35 -25.68
N LEU A 95 -11.71 -0.22 -25.48
CA LEU A 95 -11.46 -1.66 -25.40
C LEU A 95 -11.95 -2.39 -26.67
N GLU A 96 -11.79 -1.80 -27.84
CA GLU A 96 -12.19 -2.39 -29.13
C GLU A 96 -11.08 -3.22 -29.78
N GLY A 97 -9.85 -3.06 -29.32
CA GLY A 97 -8.70 -3.82 -29.77
C GLY A 97 -8.74 -5.31 -29.40
N PRO A 98 -7.72 -6.09 -29.82
CA PRO A 98 -7.70 -7.55 -29.65
C PRO A 98 -7.81 -8.02 -28.19
N ARG A 99 -7.30 -7.23 -27.23
CA ARG A 99 -7.35 -7.51 -25.79
C ARG A 99 -8.66 -7.06 -25.13
N GLY A 100 -9.41 -6.19 -25.81
CA GLY A 100 -10.61 -5.55 -25.30
C GLY A 100 -11.69 -6.50 -24.76
N PRO A 101 -12.05 -7.59 -25.48
CA PRO A 101 -13.01 -8.57 -24.96
C PRO A 101 -12.59 -9.20 -23.63
N ALA A 102 -11.32 -9.53 -23.46
CA ALA A 102 -10.79 -10.10 -22.21
C ALA A 102 -10.81 -9.07 -21.08
N LEU A 103 -10.44 -7.82 -21.36
CA LEU A 103 -10.46 -6.73 -20.39
C LEU A 103 -11.87 -6.40 -19.93
N ARG A 104 -12.86 -6.37 -20.84
CA ARG A 104 -14.28 -6.22 -20.47
C ARG A 104 -14.77 -7.36 -19.59
N ALA A 105 -14.40 -8.60 -19.92
CA ALA A 105 -14.77 -9.76 -19.08
C ALA A 105 -14.17 -9.64 -17.67
N LEU A 106 -12.93 -9.20 -17.54
CA LEU A 106 -12.31 -8.94 -16.23
C LEU A 106 -13.01 -7.80 -15.50
N LEU A 107 -13.29 -6.67 -16.15
CA LEU A 107 -14.01 -5.56 -15.52
C LEU A 107 -15.38 -6.00 -14.99
N TYR A 108 -16.08 -6.87 -15.73
CA TYR A 108 -17.34 -7.48 -15.29
C TYR A 108 -17.19 -8.40 -14.09
N LEU A 109 -16.26 -9.37 -14.15
CA LEU A 109 -16.02 -10.33 -13.07
C LEU A 109 -15.59 -9.65 -11.75
N PHE A 110 -14.95 -8.48 -11.85
CA PHE A 110 -14.49 -7.71 -10.70
C PHE A 110 -15.44 -6.56 -10.30
N GLU A 111 -16.66 -6.52 -10.87
CA GLU A 111 -17.70 -5.53 -10.56
C GLU A 111 -17.22 -4.08 -10.78
N ARG A 112 -16.44 -3.86 -11.84
CA ARG A 112 -15.89 -2.57 -12.25
C ARG A 112 -16.52 -2.05 -13.54
N ASP A 113 -17.76 -2.45 -13.84
CA ASP A 113 -18.48 -2.07 -15.07
C ASP A 113 -18.65 -0.55 -15.22
N ALA A 114 -18.79 0.15 -14.09
CA ALA A 114 -18.85 1.61 -14.06
C ALA A 114 -17.57 2.26 -14.59
N ALA A 115 -16.41 1.60 -14.46
CA ALA A 115 -15.16 2.09 -14.99
C ALA A 115 -15.22 2.21 -16.52
N VAL A 116 -15.80 1.23 -17.22
CA VAL A 116 -15.97 1.27 -18.69
C VAL A 116 -16.72 2.53 -19.11
N LYS A 117 -17.78 2.92 -18.39
CA LYS A 117 -18.55 4.14 -18.70
C LYS A 117 -17.72 5.42 -18.51
N LEU A 118 -16.83 5.43 -17.51
CA LEU A 118 -15.94 6.57 -17.25
C LEU A 118 -14.84 6.69 -18.33
N LEU A 119 -14.36 5.57 -18.85
CA LEU A 119 -13.35 5.55 -19.93
C LEU A 119 -13.86 6.22 -21.22
N ARG A 120 -15.17 6.14 -21.49
CA ARG A 120 -15.81 6.78 -22.65
C ARG A 120 -16.02 8.29 -22.53
N SER A 121 -15.87 8.83 -21.32
CA SER A 121 -16.24 10.20 -20.98
C SER A 121 -15.04 11.14 -20.80
N GLY A 122 -13.82 10.63 -20.97
CA GLY A 122 -12.58 11.41 -21.00
C GLY A 122 -11.97 11.40 -22.39
#